data_AF-A0A1B9G763-F1
#
_entry.id   AF-A0A1B9G763-F1
#
_cell.length_a   1.000
_cell.length_b   1.000
_cell.length_c   1.000
_cell.angle_alpha   90.00
_cell.angle_beta   90.00
_cell.angle_gamma   90.00
#
_symmetry.space_group_name_H-M   'P 1'
#
loop_
_entity.id
_entity.type
_entity.pdbx_description
1 polymer ?
#
loop_
_entity_poly.entity_id
_entity_poly.type
_entity_poly.pdbx_seq_one_letter_code
_entity_poly.pdbx_strand_id
1 'polypeptide(L)'
;MSSSTYIDSLPYYDKHLDDPHLKSAAQALIEAELRRTPQINDNDERLPVSVDVFPKSKQLHNLLSQYPSKPIRSIDPTKYQPPTVPDEPSLGELENAERQSKIAEGHMALRIENTSLLSQYAPNAWLIRNFQLNSQISELTSTLDQLKEQIVDVNRSRRVYQEEKGGQIGKLEGKWQDLISSNVQLEMACGALEGEVRGLRKRQEVLEGEVEGLERKG
;
A
#
# COMPACT_ATOMS: atom_id res chain seq x y z
N MET A 1 -0.61 4.33 -29.62
CA MET A 1 0.52 4.96 -28.92
C MET A 1 0.01 5.42 -27.58
N SER A 2 0.26 4.64 -26.52
CA SER A 2 -0.04 5.07 -25.16
C SER A 2 0.80 6.30 -24.88
N SER A 3 0.18 7.47 -24.76
CA SER A 3 0.80 8.62 -24.10
C SER A 3 1.19 8.14 -22.72
N SER A 4 2.48 7.84 -22.50
CA SER A 4 3.00 7.63 -21.16
C SER A 4 2.91 8.98 -20.48
N THR A 5 1.76 9.26 -19.87
CA THR A 5 1.62 10.40 -18.97
C THR A 5 2.66 10.16 -17.90
N TYR A 6 3.77 10.88 -17.97
CA TYR A 6 4.79 10.86 -16.93
C TYR A 6 4.17 11.52 -15.71
N ILE A 7 3.54 10.70 -14.87
CA ILE A 7 3.10 11.11 -13.55
C ILE A 7 4.37 11.24 -12.72
N ASP A 8 4.99 12.42 -12.79
CA ASP A 8 6.17 12.74 -12.00
C ASP A 8 5.71 13.38 -10.69
N SER A 9 6.25 12.87 -9.59
CA SER A 9 6.09 13.42 -8.26
C SER A 9 7.39 13.17 -7.52
N LEU A 10 7.89 14.16 -6.77
CA LEU A 10 9.20 14.10 -6.14
C LEU A 10 9.09 14.06 -4.60
N PRO A 11 8.62 12.95 -3.98
CA PRO A 11 8.44 12.84 -2.53
C PRO A 11 9.61 13.33 -1.66
N TYR A 12 10.87 13.10 -2.08
CA TYR A 12 12.04 13.54 -1.31
C TYR A 12 12.31 15.05 -1.39
N TYR A 13 11.79 15.72 -2.42
CA TYR A 13 11.93 17.17 -2.64
C TYR A 13 10.68 17.94 -2.17
N ASP A 14 9.48 17.46 -2.51
CA ASP A 14 8.17 18.09 -2.24
C ASP A 14 7.68 17.86 -0.80
N LYS A 15 8.50 18.22 0.18
CA LYS A 15 8.20 17.98 1.61
C LYS A 15 6.94 18.70 2.12
N HIS A 16 6.48 19.74 1.41
CA HIS A 16 5.25 20.46 1.74
C HIS A 16 4.00 19.57 1.56
N LEU A 17 4.06 18.55 0.69
CA LEU A 17 2.96 17.60 0.52
C LEU A 17 2.73 16.71 1.74
N ASP A 18 3.66 16.68 2.70
CA ASP A 18 3.47 15.93 3.93
C ASP A 18 2.47 16.55 4.91
N ASP A 19 2.11 17.82 4.69
CA ASP A 19 1.15 18.55 5.51
C ASP A 19 -0.23 17.88 5.51
N PRO A 20 -0.80 17.53 6.68
CA PRO A 20 -2.09 16.85 6.78
C PRO A 20 -3.24 17.61 6.10
N HIS A 21 -3.21 18.95 6.14
CA HIS A 21 -4.22 19.79 5.49
C HIS A 21 -4.23 19.61 3.97
N LEU A 22 -3.07 19.61 3.32
CA LEU A 22 -2.96 19.39 1.88
C LEU A 22 -3.37 17.96 1.50
N LYS A 23 -2.99 16.96 2.30
CA LYS A 23 -3.43 15.58 2.12
C LYS A 23 -4.95 15.45 2.18
N SER A 24 -5.59 16.09 3.16
CA SER A 24 -7.06 16.06 3.31
C SER A 24 -7.77 16.76 2.14
N ALA A 25 -7.24 17.88 1.67
CA ALA A 25 -7.79 18.60 0.51
C ALA A 25 -7.67 17.77 -0.77
N ALA A 26 -6.52 17.13 -1.00
CA ALA A 26 -6.32 16.23 -2.12
C ALA A 26 -7.26 15.01 -2.05
N GLN A 27 -7.43 14.40 -0.88
CA GLN A 27 -8.38 13.31 -0.67
C GLN A 27 -9.83 13.72 -0.97
N ALA A 28 -10.27 14.90 -0.54
CA ALA A 28 -11.60 15.40 -0.84
C ALA A 28 -11.85 15.56 -2.35
N LEU A 29 -10.84 16.00 -3.11
CA LEU A 29 -10.91 16.09 -4.57
C LEU A 29 -10.96 14.70 -5.22
N ILE A 30 -10.15 13.75 -4.74
CA ILE A 30 -10.17 12.36 -5.20
C ILE A 30 -11.55 11.74 -4.96
N GLU A 31 -12.14 11.92 -3.78
CA GLU A 31 -13.48 11.42 -3.46
C GLU A 31 -14.56 12.04 -4.35
N ALA A 32 -14.47 13.34 -4.65
CA ALA A 32 -15.41 14.01 -5.54
C ALA A 32 -15.36 13.41 -6.97
N GLU A 33 -14.17 13.09 -7.47
CA GLU A 33 -14.00 12.43 -8.77
C GLU A 33 -14.39 10.95 -8.75
N LEU A 34 -14.11 10.22 -7.66
CA LEU A 34 -14.57 8.84 -7.48
C LEU A 34 -16.10 8.72 -7.47
N ARG A 35 -16.82 9.73 -6.96
CA ARG A 35 -18.29 9.78 -7.03
C ARG A 35 -18.82 9.96 -8.45
N ARG A 36 -18.05 10.61 -9.33
CA ARG A 36 -18.39 10.84 -10.74
C ARG A 36 -17.96 9.68 -11.63
N THR A 37 -16.91 8.97 -11.22
CA THR A 37 -16.36 7.84 -11.97
C THR A 37 -17.28 6.62 -11.79
N PRO A 38 -17.65 5.93 -12.87
CA PRO A 38 -18.45 4.71 -12.77
C PRO A 38 -17.70 3.67 -11.94
N GLN A 39 -18.36 3.11 -10.94
CA GLN A 39 -17.81 2.05 -10.11
C GLN A 39 -17.65 0.78 -10.95
N ILE A 40 -16.49 0.16 -10.84
CA ILE A 40 -16.19 -1.11 -11.49
C ILE A 40 -16.95 -2.22 -10.76
N ASN A 41 -17.57 -3.14 -11.50
CA ASN A 41 -18.26 -4.29 -10.90
C ASN A 41 -17.25 -5.26 -10.28
N ASP A 42 -17.61 -5.92 -9.18
CA ASP A 42 -16.76 -6.91 -8.48
C ASP A 42 -16.31 -8.09 -9.37
N ASN A 43 -16.96 -8.30 -10.51
CA ASN A 43 -16.66 -9.34 -11.49
C ASN A 43 -15.82 -8.84 -12.69
N ASP A 44 -15.13 -7.70 -12.59
CA ASP A 44 -14.25 -7.19 -13.64
C ASP A 44 -13.05 -8.13 -13.85
N GLU A 45 -12.68 -8.38 -15.11
CA GLU A 45 -11.53 -9.19 -15.52
C GLU A 45 -10.19 -8.69 -14.96
N ARG A 46 -10.12 -7.41 -14.56
CA ARG A 46 -8.95 -6.81 -13.89
C ARG A 46 -8.80 -7.26 -12.45
N LEU A 47 -9.89 -7.70 -11.80
CA LEU A 47 -9.85 -8.21 -10.44
C LEU A 47 -9.43 -9.68 -10.45
N PRO A 48 -8.59 -10.12 -9.49
CA PRO A 48 -8.20 -11.51 -9.41
C PRO A 48 -9.42 -12.39 -9.13
N VAL A 49 -9.59 -13.45 -9.93
CA VAL A 49 -10.69 -14.40 -9.80
C VAL A 49 -10.64 -15.07 -8.42
N SER A 50 -11.79 -15.20 -7.76
CA SER A 50 -11.89 -15.94 -6.50
C SER A 50 -11.40 -17.39 -6.69
N VAL A 51 -10.32 -17.75 -6.02
CA VAL A 51 -9.73 -19.09 -6.11
C VAL A 51 -10.47 -20.04 -5.17
N ASP A 52 -10.97 -21.16 -5.69
CA ASP A 52 -11.45 -22.25 -4.85
C ASP A 52 -10.26 -22.93 -4.15
N VAL A 53 -10.27 -22.90 -2.81
CA VAL A 53 -9.20 -23.44 -1.96
C VAL A 53 -9.14 -24.96 -2.03
N PHE A 54 -10.27 -25.63 -2.32
CA PHE A 54 -10.38 -27.10 -2.31
C PHE A 54 -10.97 -27.68 -3.61
N PRO A 55 -10.34 -27.45 -4.78
CA PRO A 55 -10.93 -27.82 -6.07
C PRO A 55 -11.09 -29.34 -6.24
N LYS A 56 -10.28 -30.13 -5.53
CA LYS A 56 -10.30 -31.60 -5.58
C LYS A 56 -11.28 -32.22 -4.57
N SER A 57 -11.65 -31.49 -3.52
CA SER A 57 -12.46 -32.04 -2.43
C SER A 57 -13.71 -31.21 -2.21
N LYS A 58 -14.81 -31.69 -2.81
CA LYS A 58 -16.15 -31.11 -2.62
C LYS A 58 -16.56 -31.10 -1.14
N GLN A 59 -16.13 -32.09 -0.37
CA GLN A 59 -16.43 -32.19 1.06
C GLN A 59 -15.75 -31.07 1.86
N LEU A 60 -14.47 -30.81 1.61
CA LEU A 60 -13.73 -29.74 2.29
C LEU A 60 -14.25 -28.36 1.87
N HIS A 61 -14.57 -28.18 0.58
CA HIS A 61 -15.22 -26.97 0.10
C HIS A 61 -16.55 -26.71 0.85
N ASN A 62 -17.40 -27.72 0.95
CA ASN A 62 -18.68 -27.62 1.66
C ASN A 62 -18.51 -27.39 3.17
N LEU A 63 -17.49 -27.99 3.80
CA LEU A 63 -17.19 -27.74 5.21
C LEU A 63 -16.72 -26.30 5.43
N LEU A 64 -15.86 -25.78 4.55
CA LEU A 64 -15.38 -24.41 4.62
C LEU A 64 -16.52 -23.41 4.40
N SER A 65 -17.40 -23.65 3.43
CA SER A 65 -18.55 -22.76 3.16
C SER A 65 -19.57 -22.77 4.29
N GLN A 66 -19.73 -23.89 5.00
CA GLN A 66 -20.63 -24.02 6.14
C GLN A 66 -20.02 -23.56 7.46
N TYR A 67 -18.69 -23.42 7.55
CA TYR A 67 -17.95 -23.03 8.75
C TYR A 67 -18.54 -21.81 9.50
N PRO A 68 -18.91 -20.68 8.85
CA PRO A 68 -19.49 -19.53 9.57
C PRO A 68 -20.81 -19.87 10.28
N SER A 69 -21.58 -20.84 9.77
CA SER A 69 -22.84 -21.29 10.37
C SER A 69 -22.68 -22.45 11.35
N LYS A 70 -21.69 -23.32 11.11
CA LYS A 70 -21.45 -24.56 11.86
C LYS A 70 -19.95 -24.74 12.03
N PRO A 71 -19.35 -24.17 13.09
CA PRO A 71 -17.93 -24.35 13.34
C PRO A 71 -17.63 -25.83 13.60
N ILE A 72 -16.48 -26.28 13.12
CA ILE A 72 -16.00 -27.65 13.34
C ILE A 72 -15.81 -27.85 14.85
N ARG A 73 -16.50 -28.85 15.42
CA ARG A 73 -16.33 -29.22 16.83
C ARG A 73 -15.02 -29.97 17.01
N SER A 74 -14.37 -29.78 18.17
CA SER A 74 -13.20 -30.56 18.55
C SER A 74 -13.54 -32.04 18.64
N ILE A 75 -12.52 -32.89 18.45
CA ILE A 75 -12.63 -34.33 18.70
C ILE A 75 -13.14 -34.53 20.14
N ASP A 76 -14.14 -35.39 20.31
CA ASP A 76 -14.70 -35.72 21.61
C ASP A 76 -13.79 -36.73 22.36
N PRO A 77 -13.11 -36.32 23.43
CA PRO A 77 -12.22 -37.21 24.17
C PRO A 77 -12.96 -38.21 25.05
N THR A 78 -14.24 -37.98 25.35
CA THR A 78 -15.02 -38.79 26.30
C THR A 78 -15.16 -40.24 25.83
N LYS A 79 -15.20 -40.46 24.51
CA LYS A 79 -15.24 -41.78 23.86
C LYS A 79 -14.07 -42.69 24.24
N TYR A 80 -12.92 -42.13 24.57
CA TYR A 80 -11.70 -42.88 24.89
C TYR A 80 -11.43 -42.99 26.39
N GLN A 81 -12.25 -42.33 27.21
CA GLN A 81 -12.16 -42.42 28.66
C GLN A 81 -12.77 -43.75 29.12
N PRO A 82 -12.23 -44.41 30.17
CA PRO A 82 -12.89 -45.53 30.83
C PRO A 82 -14.34 -45.19 31.17
N PRO A 83 -15.29 -46.11 30.91
CA PRO A 83 -16.70 -45.90 31.20
C PRO A 83 -16.93 -45.79 32.70
N THR A 84 -17.88 -44.94 33.12
CA THR A 84 -18.39 -44.92 34.50
C THR A 84 -19.76 -45.60 34.49
N VAL A 85 -19.94 -46.61 35.33
CA VAL A 85 -21.19 -47.36 35.42
C VAL A 85 -21.93 -46.93 36.70
N PRO A 86 -23.22 -46.56 36.63
CA PRO A 86 -24.02 -46.24 37.81
C PRO A 86 -24.31 -47.49 38.67
N ASP A 87 -24.70 -47.29 39.93
CA ASP A 87 -24.88 -48.38 40.91
C ASP A 87 -26.00 -49.38 40.52
N GLU A 88 -27.01 -48.95 39.75
CA GLU A 88 -28.09 -49.79 39.20
C GLU A 88 -28.19 -49.63 37.67
N PRO A 89 -27.33 -50.29 36.88
CA PRO A 89 -27.26 -50.07 35.44
C PRO A 89 -28.28 -50.93 34.67
N SER A 90 -28.85 -50.34 33.62
CA SER A 90 -29.66 -51.09 32.64
C SER A 90 -28.77 -52.01 31.77
N LEU A 91 -29.33 -53.10 31.23
CA LEU A 91 -28.61 -54.00 30.30
C LEU A 91 -28.00 -53.23 29.12
N GLY A 92 -28.72 -52.26 28.56
CA GLY A 92 -28.21 -51.44 27.46
C GLY A 92 -27.08 -50.49 27.86
N GLU A 93 -27.06 -50.03 29.12
CA GLU A 93 -25.96 -49.21 29.66
C GLU A 93 -24.72 -50.05 29.91
N LEU A 94 -24.89 -51.30 30.35
CA LEU A 94 -23.80 -52.27 30.50
C LEU A 94 -23.17 -52.64 29.15
N GLU A 95 -23.97 -52.89 28.12
CA GLU A 95 -23.46 -53.17 26.76
C GLU A 95 -22.69 -51.98 26.17
N ASN A 96 -23.18 -50.75 26.40
CA ASN A 96 -22.49 -49.54 25.97
C ASN A 96 -21.19 -49.32 26.75
N ALA A 97 -21.20 -49.56 28.06
CA ALA A 97 -20.00 -49.50 28.90
C ALA A 97 -18.96 -50.55 28.45
N GLU A 98 -19.37 -51.78 28.16
CA GLU A 98 -18.47 -52.82 27.64
C GLU A 98 -17.83 -52.39 26.31
N ARG A 99 -18.64 -51.86 25.38
CA ARG A 99 -18.14 -51.37 24.09
C ARG A 99 -17.16 -50.22 24.28
N GLN A 100 -17.47 -49.26 25.13
CA GLN A 100 -16.58 -48.14 25.44
C GLN A 100 -15.29 -48.61 26.11
N SER A 101 -15.36 -49.60 27.02
CA SER A 101 -14.19 -50.19 27.67
C SER A 101 -13.24 -50.82 26.65
N LYS A 102 -13.76 -51.60 25.69
CA LYS A 102 -12.94 -52.21 24.61
C LYS A 102 -12.25 -51.14 23.76
N ILE A 103 -12.95 -50.04 23.45
CA ILE A 103 -12.38 -48.91 22.70
C ILE A 103 -11.28 -48.23 23.51
N ALA A 104 -11.52 -47.96 24.79
CA ALA A 104 -10.56 -47.32 25.69
C ALA A 104 -9.30 -48.19 25.85
N GLU A 105 -9.46 -49.50 26.06
CA GLU A 105 -8.34 -50.45 26.18
C GLU A 105 -7.48 -50.48 24.91
N GLY A 106 -8.11 -50.64 23.74
CA GLY A 106 -7.39 -50.62 22.47
C GLY A 106 -6.65 -49.30 22.22
N HIS A 107 -7.26 -48.17 22.58
CA HIS A 107 -6.61 -46.86 22.49
C HIS A 107 -5.42 -46.76 23.45
N MET A 108 -5.52 -47.25 24.68
CA MET A 108 -4.41 -47.23 25.65
C MET A 108 -3.26 -48.15 25.22
N ALA A 109 -3.55 -49.32 24.65
CA ALA A 109 -2.52 -50.20 24.10
C ALA A 109 -1.72 -49.51 22.97
N LEU A 110 -2.41 -48.90 22.01
CA LEU A 110 -1.78 -48.11 20.94
C LEU A 110 -1.02 -46.90 21.49
N ARG A 111 -1.56 -46.25 22.53
CA ARG A 111 -0.86 -45.13 23.17
C ARG A 111 0.44 -45.58 23.80
N ILE A 112 0.46 -46.72 24.50
CA ILE A 112 1.68 -47.27 25.10
C ILE A 112 2.73 -47.55 24.03
N GLU A 113 2.34 -48.22 22.94
CA GLU A 113 3.23 -48.48 21.79
C GLU A 113 3.77 -47.18 21.17
N ASN A 114 2.89 -46.21 20.90
CA ASN A 114 3.32 -44.92 20.36
C ASN A 114 4.24 -44.16 21.32
N THR A 115 3.99 -44.21 22.63
CA THR A 115 4.85 -43.56 23.63
C THR A 115 6.20 -44.25 23.80
N SER A 116 6.28 -45.57 23.61
CA SER A 116 7.56 -46.28 23.65
C SER A 116 8.41 -45.90 22.44
N LEU A 117 7.82 -45.85 21.24
CA LEU A 117 8.47 -45.35 20.03
C LEU A 117 8.90 -43.88 20.17
N LEU A 118 8.03 -43.03 20.73
CA LEU A 118 8.33 -41.63 20.99
C LEU A 118 9.49 -41.50 21.97
N SER A 119 9.49 -42.24 23.07
CA SER A 119 10.59 -42.21 24.04
C SER A 119 11.92 -42.62 23.42
N GLN A 120 11.91 -43.54 22.45
CA GLN A 120 13.13 -44.04 21.82
C GLN A 120 13.67 -43.09 20.73
N TYR A 121 12.79 -42.54 19.88
CA TYR A 121 13.21 -41.82 18.67
C TYR A 121 12.98 -40.31 18.72
N ALA A 122 12.05 -39.83 19.55
CA ALA A 122 11.70 -38.41 19.56
C ALA A 122 12.86 -37.49 19.94
N PRO A 123 13.70 -37.77 20.97
CA PRO A 123 14.79 -36.85 21.31
C PRO A 123 15.70 -36.54 20.11
N ASN A 124 16.07 -37.56 19.34
CA ASN A 124 16.91 -37.40 18.14
C ASN A 124 16.16 -36.71 17.00
N ALA A 125 14.90 -37.07 16.75
CA ALA A 125 14.08 -36.44 15.73
C ALA A 125 13.87 -34.94 16.01
N TRP A 126 13.69 -34.56 17.28
CA TRP A 126 13.55 -33.18 17.71
C TRP A 126 14.83 -32.37 17.53
N LEU A 127 15.99 -32.94 17.82
CA LEU A 127 17.28 -32.29 17.57
C LEU A 127 17.49 -32.01 16.07
N ILE A 128 17.21 -32.99 15.22
CA ILE A 128 17.30 -32.83 13.75
C ILE A 128 16.32 -31.75 13.28
N ARG A 129 15.07 -31.79 13.77
CA ARG A 129 14.08 -30.77 13.43
C ARG A 129 14.51 -29.39 13.88
N ASN A 130 15.07 -29.25 15.08
CA ASN A 130 15.58 -27.98 15.57
C ASN A 130 16.73 -27.45 14.70
N PHE A 131 17.67 -28.32 14.31
CA PHE A 131 18.74 -27.96 13.39
C PHE A 131 18.21 -27.47 12.03
N GLN A 132 17.24 -28.18 11.45
CA GLN A 132 16.58 -27.77 10.20
C GLN A 132 15.87 -26.42 10.34
N LEU A 133 15.16 -26.19 11.44
CA LEU A 133 14.49 -24.92 11.71
C LEU A 133 15.50 -23.78 11.86
N ASN A 134 16.62 -24.01 12.53
CA ASN A 134 17.68 -23.00 12.64
C ASN A 134 18.30 -22.66 11.28
N SER A 135 18.51 -23.66 10.40
CA SER A 135 18.96 -23.42 9.02
C SER A 135 17.97 -22.56 8.24
N GLN A 136 16.68 -22.90 8.31
CA GLN A 136 15.61 -22.15 7.63
C GLN A 136 15.52 -20.71 8.15
N ILE A 137 15.64 -20.51 9.47
CA ILE A 137 15.67 -19.18 10.07
C ILE A 137 16.86 -18.40 9.53
N SER A 138 18.06 -18.98 9.52
CA SER A 138 19.27 -18.34 8.99
C SER A 138 19.09 -17.90 7.53
N GLU A 139 18.59 -18.79 6.67
CA GLU A 139 18.29 -18.50 5.26
C GLU A 139 17.27 -17.37 5.10
N LEU A 140 16.16 -17.42 5.85
CA LEU A 140 15.12 -16.38 5.82
C LEU A 140 15.65 -15.03 6.33
N THR A 141 16.49 -15.02 7.38
CA THR A 141 17.11 -13.79 7.86
C THR A 141 18.07 -13.19 6.85
N SER A 142 18.89 -14.01 6.20
CA SER A 142 19.83 -13.57 5.16
C SER A 142 19.10 -12.97 3.95
N THR A 143 18.04 -13.63 3.47
CA THR A 143 17.22 -13.12 2.36
C THR A 143 16.49 -11.83 2.71
N LEU A 144 16.00 -11.71 3.95
CA LEU A 144 15.38 -10.49 4.47
C LEU A 144 16.39 -9.33 4.51
N ASP A 145 17.60 -9.57 5.01
CA ASP A 145 18.64 -8.55 5.10
C ASP A 145 19.11 -8.08 3.71
N GLN A 146 19.27 -9.01 2.76
CA GLN A 146 19.54 -8.68 1.35
C GLN A 146 18.42 -7.83 0.74
N LEU A 147 17.16 -8.17 0.98
CA LEU A 147 16.03 -7.39 0.48
C LEU A 147 16.00 -5.99 1.10
N LYS A 148 16.31 -5.85 2.39
CA LYS A 148 16.43 -4.55 3.04
C LYS A 148 17.53 -3.70 2.41
N GLU A 149 18.69 -4.29 2.14
CA GLU A 149 19.80 -3.58 1.48
C GLU A 149 19.38 -3.10 0.09
N GLN A 150 18.74 -3.95 -0.71
CA GLN A 150 18.20 -3.58 -2.02
C GLN A 150 17.18 -2.43 -1.93
N ILE A 151 16.29 -2.47 -0.93
CA ILE A 151 15.32 -1.38 -0.69
C ILE A 151 16.05 -0.08 -0.37
N VAL A 152 17.07 -0.13 0.50
CA VAL A 152 17.87 1.05 0.88
C VAL A 152 18.60 1.61 -0.33
N ASP A 153 19.20 0.77 -1.18
CA ASP A 153 19.91 1.20 -2.39
C ASP A 153 18.99 1.85 -3.41
N VAL A 154 17.80 1.28 -3.63
CA VAL A 154 16.76 1.87 -4.50
C VAL A 154 16.30 3.21 -3.94
N ASN A 155 16.03 3.30 -2.63
CA ASN A 155 15.61 4.55 -1.99
C ASN A 155 16.71 5.61 -2.03
N ARG A 156 17.97 5.22 -1.84
CA ARG A 156 19.14 6.11 -1.96
C ARG A 156 19.26 6.66 -3.37
N SER A 157 19.19 5.78 -4.38
CA SER A 157 19.27 6.16 -5.79
C SER A 157 18.12 7.10 -6.17
N ARG A 158 16.89 6.78 -5.73
CA ARG A 158 15.71 7.61 -5.92
C ARG A 158 15.88 8.99 -5.28
N ARG A 159 16.38 9.04 -4.04
CA ARG A 159 16.59 10.31 -3.33
C ARG A 159 17.58 11.22 -4.05
N VAL A 160 18.73 10.68 -4.47
CA VAL A 160 19.72 11.46 -5.23
C VAL A 160 19.12 12.02 -6.52
N TYR A 161 18.41 11.18 -7.28
CA TYR A 161 17.73 11.61 -8.51
C TYR A 161 16.72 12.73 -8.25
N GLN A 162 15.87 12.59 -7.24
CA GLN A 162 14.82 13.57 -6.93
C GLN A 162 15.40 14.89 -6.40
N GLU A 163 16.43 14.85 -5.55
CA GLU A 163 17.10 16.06 -5.07
C GLU A 163 17.80 16.80 -6.21
N GLU A 164 18.44 16.08 -7.15
CA GLU A 164 19.06 16.68 -8.34
C GLU A 164 18.03 17.34 -9.25
N LYS A 165 16.94 16.63 -9.57
CA LYS A 165 15.87 17.12 -10.46
C LYS A 165 15.07 18.25 -9.82
N GLY A 166 14.73 18.15 -8.54
CA GLY A 166 14.11 19.24 -7.79
C GLY A 166 15.00 20.49 -7.78
N GLY A 167 16.31 20.33 -7.60
CA GLY A 167 17.26 21.44 -7.72
C GLY A 167 17.30 22.07 -9.12
N GLN A 168 17.12 21.29 -10.19
CA GLN A 168 17.00 21.80 -11.56
C GLN A 168 15.69 22.59 -11.75
N ILE A 169 14.58 22.09 -11.21
CA ILE A 169 13.27 22.77 -11.24
C ILE A 169 13.36 24.12 -10.53
N GLY A 170 13.88 24.18 -9.30
CA GLY A 170 14.01 25.45 -8.57
C GLY A 170 14.87 26.49 -9.29
N LYS A 171 15.92 26.06 -10.03
CA LYS A 171 16.72 26.97 -10.88
C LYS A 171 15.92 27.49 -12.08
N LEU A 172 15.08 26.65 -12.69
CA LEU A 172 14.23 27.04 -13.81
C LEU A 172 13.12 27.98 -13.33
N GLU A 173 12.53 27.73 -12.17
CA GLU A 173 11.55 28.61 -11.54
C GLU A 173 12.14 29.99 -11.22
N GLY A 174 13.33 30.05 -10.64
CA GLY A 174 14.02 31.32 -10.40
C GLY A 174 14.27 32.11 -11.68
N LYS A 175 14.82 31.46 -12.72
CA LYS A 175 15.01 32.09 -14.04
C LYS A 175 13.69 32.58 -14.65
N TRP A 176 12.62 31.80 -14.48
CA TRP A 176 11.30 32.18 -14.97
C TRP A 176 10.77 33.42 -14.23
N GLN A 177 10.90 33.48 -12.90
CA GLN A 177 10.54 34.66 -12.11
C GLN A 177 11.35 35.90 -12.51
N ASP A 178 12.66 35.74 -12.72
CA ASP A 178 13.54 36.83 -13.17
C ASP A 178 13.13 37.36 -14.54
N LEU A 179 12.82 36.45 -15.49
CA LEU A 179 12.37 36.82 -16.82
C LEU A 179 11.03 37.55 -16.79
N ILE A 180 10.07 37.09 -15.97
CA ILE A 180 8.79 37.78 -15.79
C ILE A 180 9.01 39.17 -15.19
N SER A 181 9.81 39.27 -14.13
CA SER A 181 10.11 40.55 -13.48
C SER A 181 10.77 41.52 -14.44
N SER A 182 11.75 41.05 -15.22
CA SER A 182 12.42 41.85 -16.25
C SER A 182 11.46 42.30 -17.35
N ASN A 183 10.54 41.43 -17.79
CA ASN A 183 9.55 41.77 -18.80
C ASN A 183 8.59 42.86 -18.28
N VAL A 184 8.07 42.72 -17.06
CA VAL A 184 7.21 43.73 -16.42
C VAL A 184 7.95 45.06 -16.25
N GLN A 185 9.23 45.04 -15.86
CA GLN A 185 10.05 46.25 -15.78
C GLN A 185 10.26 46.93 -17.14
N LEU A 186 10.48 46.14 -18.19
CA LEU A 186 10.58 46.65 -19.56
C LEU A 186 9.26 47.28 -20.03
N GLU A 187 8.13 46.63 -19.78
CA GLU A 187 6.81 47.20 -20.11
C GLU A 187 6.55 48.53 -19.39
N MET A 188 6.90 48.62 -18.10
CA MET A 188 6.81 49.88 -17.35
C MET A 188 7.71 50.98 -17.92
N ALA A 189 8.96 50.64 -18.27
CA ALA A 189 9.90 51.59 -18.86
C ALA A 189 9.45 52.08 -20.24
N CYS A 190 8.96 51.17 -21.10
CA CYS A 190 8.36 51.52 -22.39
C CYS A 190 7.15 52.43 -22.19
N GLY A 191 6.25 52.13 -21.26
CA GLY A 191 5.09 52.98 -20.96
C GLY A 191 5.47 54.38 -20.48
N ALA A 192 6.53 54.50 -19.65
CA ALA A 192 7.06 55.78 -19.21
C ALA A 192 7.65 56.59 -20.38
N LEU A 193 8.49 55.96 -21.22
CA LEU A 193 9.08 56.58 -22.40
C LEU A 193 8.01 57.03 -23.40
N GLU A 194 6.98 56.22 -23.65
CA GLU A 194 5.84 56.63 -24.47
C GLU A 194 5.10 57.83 -23.88
N GLY A 195 4.99 57.90 -22.55
CA GLY A 195 4.44 59.05 -21.84
C GLY A 195 5.26 60.32 -22.08
N GLU A 196 6.59 60.22 -21.97
CA GLU A 196 7.52 61.33 -22.25
C GLU A 196 7.45 61.76 -23.71
N VAL A 197 7.45 60.83 -24.67
CA VAL A 197 7.33 61.12 -26.10
C VAL A 197 6.00 61.83 -26.40
N ARG A 198 4.88 61.37 -25.83
CA ARG A 198 3.59 62.07 -25.95
C ARG A 198 3.65 63.49 -25.38
N GLY A 199 4.33 63.68 -24.25
CA GLY A 199 4.53 65.00 -23.64
C GLY A 199 5.38 65.93 -24.51
N LEU A 200 6.46 65.42 -25.09
CA LEU A 200 7.33 66.18 -26.00
C LEU A 200 6.61 66.55 -27.29
N ARG A 201 5.84 65.63 -27.90
CA ARG A 201 5.01 65.93 -29.08
C ARG A 201 4.00 67.05 -28.83
N LYS A 202 3.31 67.02 -27.69
CA LYS A 202 2.41 68.12 -27.30
C LYS A 202 3.13 69.46 -27.17
N ARG A 203 4.35 69.49 -26.61
CA ARG A 203 5.13 70.73 -26.52
C ARG A 203 5.56 71.22 -27.89
N GLN A 204 5.96 70.31 -28.78
CA GLN A 204 6.31 70.65 -30.16
C GLN A 204 5.12 71.29 -30.89
N GLU A 205 3.93 70.68 -30.82
CA GLU A 205 2.70 71.24 -31.41
C GLU A 205 2.37 72.64 -30.88
N VAL A 206 2.54 72.86 -29.57
CA VAL A 206 2.32 74.19 -28.95
C VAL A 206 3.32 75.21 -29.48
N LEU A 207 4.62 74.86 -29.53
CA LEU A 207 5.67 75.74 -30.02
C LEU A 207 5.53 76.04 -31.51
N GLU A 208 5.16 75.06 -32.34
CA GLU A 208 4.86 75.26 -33.76
C GLU A 208 3.68 76.23 -33.94
N GLY A 209 2.63 76.09 -33.13
CA GLY A 209 1.52 77.05 -33.12
C GLY A 209 1.92 78.46 -32.67
N GLU A 210 2.85 78.60 -31.73
CA GLU A 210 3.39 79.90 -31.31
C GLU A 210 4.25 80.54 -32.42
N VAL A 211 5.09 79.77 -33.10
CA VAL A 211 5.89 80.23 -34.23
C VAL A 211 4.99 80.69 -35.39
N GLU A 212 3.99 79.91 -35.77
CA GLU A 212 3.01 80.33 -36.79
C GLU A 212 2.22 81.59 -36.38
N GLY A 213 2.00 81.78 -35.09
CA GLY A 213 1.35 82.98 -34.54
C GLY A 213 2.25 84.22 -34.60
N LEU A 214 3.56 84.05 -34.47
CA LEU A 214 4.56 85.11 -34.62
C LEU A 214 4.80 85.46 -36.09
N GLU A 215 4.85 84.46 -36.98
CA GLU A 215 4.96 84.66 -38.42
C GLU A 215 3.74 85.37 -39.03
N ARG A 216 2.55 85.23 -38.43
CA ARG A 216 1.35 85.99 -38.82
C ARG A 216 1.30 87.43 -38.32
N LYS A 217 2.18 87.81 -37.37
CA LYS A 217 2.22 89.15 -36.76
C LYS A 217 3.40 90.01 -37.24
N GLY A 218 4.38 89.42 -37.91
CA GLY A 218 5.44 90.12 -38.65
C GLY A 218 5.03 90.42 -40.08
#